data_AF-A0A9X0BYM1-F1
#
_entry.id   AF-A0A9X0BYM1-F1
#
_cell.length_a   1.000
_cell.length_b   1.000
_cell.length_c   1.000
_cell.angle_alpha   90.00
_cell.angle_beta   90.00
_cell.angle_gamma   90.00
#
_symmetry.space_group_name_H-M   'P 1'
#
loop_
_entity.id
_entity.type
_entity.pdbx_description
1 polymer ?
#
loop_
_entity_poly.entity_id
_entity_poly.type
_entity_poly.pdbx_seq_one_letter_code
_entity_poly.pdbx_strand_id
1 'polypeptide(L)'
;MADLPAHASPKITPQSSSSTDRHDDLADDLSQGSGITTGEQTPALPDSILSPAFTPPATPGGTLHLTSNPTHLLHESQAASIRHSGQHKKGPKLLEQLPQVECIVRARIPTTNGAEMFLHLYHNDIDNKEHLAIVFGSNIRSRSLDRVRPGETEMDRMIRGAYVGKLHPGRTSSWYDEEKNPESAQAARMEPPLVRIHSECYTGETAWSARCDCGEQLDEAARLMSFPVENLAADAPPETQSLRSRSAGGVIIYLRQEGRGIGLGEKLKAYNLQDLGSDTVEANLLLRHPADARSYGLATAMLMDLGCGADVNAEGIRLLTNNPDKVRAIEGPNREVLVKERVPMIPLAWRTGGERGIKSSEIEGYLRTKISKMGHMIQ
;
A
#
# COMPACT_ATOMS: atom_id res chain seq x y z
N MET A 1 -42.74 -16.98 4.52
CA MET A 1 -42.38 -18.37 4.12
C MET A 1 -42.31 -18.36 2.59
N ALA A 2 -41.21 -18.65 1.92
CA ALA A 2 -40.02 -19.38 2.31
C ALA A 2 -38.78 -18.79 1.61
N ASP A 3 -37.64 -18.91 2.29
CA ASP A 3 -36.28 -18.71 1.79
C ASP A 3 -35.95 -19.64 0.62
N LEU A 4 -35.17 -19.14 -0.34
CA LEU A 4 -34.28 -19.97 -1.15
C LEU A 4 -32.91 -19.28 -1.32
N PRO A 5 -31.79 -20.04 -1.21
CA PRO A 5 -30.43 -19.51 -1.15
C PRO A 5 -29.72 -19.51 -2.51
N ALA A 6 -28.69 -18.67 -2.65
CA ALA A 6 -27.79 -18.63 -3.80
C ALA A 6 -26.45 -18.02 -3.31
N HIS A 7 -25.25 -18.61 -3.42
CA HIS A 7 -24.77 -19.75 -4.19
C HIS A 7 -23.58 -20.41 -3.48
N ALA A 8 -23.56 -21.74 -3.45
CA ALA A 8 -22.39 -22.56 -3.16
C ALA A 8 -21.65 -22.88 -4.46
N SER A 9 -20.32 -22.76 -4.48
CA SER A 9 -19.47 -23.10 -5.63
C SER A 9 -19.43 -24.62 -5.86
N PRO A 10 -19.49 -25.11 -7.12
CA PRO A 10 -19.32 -26.52 -7.39
C PRO A 10 -17.85 -26.94 -7.29
N LYS A 11 -17.60 -28.03 -6.55
CA LYS A 11 -16.34 -28.78 -6.55
C LYS A 11 -16.19 -29.49 -7.89
N ILE A 12 -15.11 -29.22 -8.61
CA ILE A 12 -14.71 -30.00 -9.79
C ILE A 12 -13.70 -31.06 -9.32
N THR A 13 -14.09 -32.32 -9.43
CA THR A 13 -13.22 -33.49 -9.22
C THR A 13 -12.53 -33.83 -10.55
N PRO A 14 -11.22 -34.14 -10.60
CA PRO A 14 -10.57 -34.54 -11.84
C PRO A 14 -11.00 -35.96 -12.22
N GLN A 15 -11.52 -36.13 -13.43
CA GLN A 15 -11.77 -37.43 -14.03
C GLN A 15 -10.46 -38.02 -14.58
N SER A 16 -10.23 -39.29 -14.24
CA SER A 16 -9.25 -40.17 -14.84
C SER A 16 -9.65 -40.56 -16.27
N SER A 17 -8.74 -40.45 -17.23
CA SER A 17 -8.86 -41.16 -18.51
C SER A 17 -7.59 -41.97 -18.77
N SER A 18 -7.78 -43.28 -18.86
CA SER A 18 -6.81 -44.28 -19.30
C SER A 18 -6.90 -44.49 -20.81
N SER A 19 -5.74 -44.48 -21.46
CA SER A 19 -5.30 -45.28 -22.63
C SER A 19 -6.28 -45.60 -23.77
N THR A 20 -5.90 -45.21 -24.99
CA THR A 20 -5.85 -46.13 -26.14
C THR A 20 -4.77 -45.70 -27.14
N ASP A 21 -4.06 -46.72 -27.63
CA ASP A 21 -2.98 -46.71 -28.61
C ASP A 21 -3.25 -45.97 -29.91
N ARG A 22 -2.19 -45.43 -30.50
CA ARG A 22 -1.90 -45.56 -31.94
C ARG A 22 -0.41 -45.35 -32.21
N HIS A 23 0.22 -46.43 -32.65
CA HIS A 23 1.49 -46.48 -33.36
C HIS A 23 1.43 -45.66 -34.66
N ASP A 24 2.50 -44.93 -34.99
CA ASP A 24 3.26 -45.19 -36.22
C ASP A 24 4.61 -44.45 -36.21
N ASP A 25 5.58 -45.14 -36.80
CA ASP A 25 7.02 -44.90 -36.86
C ASP A 25 7.45 -43.59 -37.55
N LEU A 26 8.66 -43.11 -37.22
CA LEU A 26 9.78 -42.98 -38.18
C LEU A 26 11.06 -42.39 -37.54
N ALA A 27 12.08 -43.26 -37.49
CA ALA A 27 13.50 -43.06 -37.81
C ALA A 27 14.41 -42.11 -37.00
N ASP A 28 15.37 -42.76 -36.34
CA ASP A 28 16.79 -42.45 -36.11
C ASP A 28 17.40 -41.24 -36.84
N ASP A 29 18.11 -40.39 -36.07
CA ASP A 29 19.54 -40.16 -36.38
C ASP A 29 20.33 -39.84 -35.09
N LEU A 30 21.34 -40.67 -34.84
CA LEU A 30 22.33 -40.55 -33.77
C LEU A 30 23.57 -39.89 -34.37
N SER A 31 24.00 -38.76 -33.82
CA SER A 31 25.43 -38.42 -33.86
C SER A 31 25.93 -37.87 -32.52
N GLN A 32 27.00 -38.52 -32.07
CA GLN A 32 27.70 -38.30 -30.82
C GLN A 32 28.52 -37.00 -30.86
N GLY A 33 28.64 -36.36 -29.70
CA GLY A 33 29.62 -35.30 -29.46
C GLY A 33 29.83 -35.10 -27.97
N SER A 34 30.72 -35.89 -27.38
CA SER A 34 31.16 -35.79 -25.99
C SER A 34 32.13 -34.61 -25.81
N GLY A 35 31.91 -33.81 -24.77
CA GLY A 35 32.80 -32.73 -24.35
C GLY A 35 32.46 -32.24 -22.96
N ILE A 36 33.10 -32.82 -21.94
CA ILE A 36 33.09 -32.33 -20.56
C ILE A 36 34.01 -31.10 -20.47
N THR A 37 33.57 -29.98 -19.89
CA THR A 37 34.33 -29.14 -18.92
C THR A 37 33.55 -27.90 -18.44
N THR A 38 33.31 -27.88 -17.12
CA THR A 38 33.40 -26.74 -16.16
C THR A 38 32.64 -25.43 -16.38
N GLY A 39 31.74 -25.15 -15.42
CA GLY A 39 31.37 -23.80 -14.98
C GLY A 39 29.90 -23.46 -15.17
N GLU A 40 29.07 -23.68 -14.15
CA GLU A 40 27.72 -23.10 -14.06
C GLU A 40 27.82 -21.57 -14.09
N GLN A 41 27.72 -20.99 -15.30
CA GLN A 41 27.34 -19.60 -15.46
C GLN A 41 25.83 -19.59 -15.65
N THR A 42 25.12 -18.93 -14.73
CA THR A 42 23.72 -18.57 -14.92
C THR A 42 23.59 -17.92 -16.31
N PRO A 43 22.73 -18.44 -17.21
CA PRO A 43 22.61 -17.87 -18.55
C PRO A 43 22.19 -16.41 -18.44
N ALA A 44 22.93 -15.53 -19.13
CA ALA A 44 22.60 -14.11 -19.20
C ALA A 44 21.18 -13.96 -19.76
N LEU A 45 20.33 -13.21 -19.06
CA LEU A 45 18.94 -13.00 -19.49
C LEU A 45 18.92 -12.28 -20.84
N PRO A 46 18.04 -12.68 -21.78
CA PRO A 46 17.90 -12.00 -23.06
C PRO A 46 17.45 -10.55 -22.86
N ASP A 47 17.90 -9.65 -23.75
CA ASP A 47 17.62 -8.21 -23.68
C ASP A 47 16.12 -7.87 -23.67
N SER A 48 15.27 -8.78 -24.14
CA SER A 48 13.80 -8.64 -24.10
C SER A 48 13.21 -8.74 -22.69
N ILE A 49 13.92 -9.33 -21.73
CA ILE A 49 13.51 -9.47 -20.32
C ILE A 49 14.08 -8.33 -19.46
N LEU A 50 15.17 -7.70 -19.91
CA LEU A 50 15.77 -6.58 -19.21
C LEU A 50 14.88 -5.34 -19.32
N SER A 51 14.35 -4.91 -18.19
CA SER A 51 13.61 -3.65 -18.13
C SER A 51 14.57 -2.48 -18.42
N PRO A 52 14.11 -1.45 -19.16
CA PRO A 52 14.89 -0.24 -19.33
C PRO A 52 15.31 0.30 -17.96
N ALA A 53 16.50 0.91 -17.88
CA ALA A 53 17.02 1.43 -16.62
C ALA A 53 15.94 2.30 -15.94
N PHE A 54 15.62 1.98 -14.68
CA PHE A 54 14.60 2.70 -13.92
C PHE A 54 14.95 4.19 -13.92
N THR A 55 14.21 4.95 -14.71
CA THR A 55 14.31 6.39 -14.74
C THR A 55 13.12 6.88 -13.93
N PRO A 56 13.32 7.54 -12.76
CA PRO A 56 12.19 8.11 -12.03
C PRO A 56 11.43 9.08 -12.95
N PRO A 57 10.11 9.26 -12.78
CA PRO A 57 9.35 10.19 -13.62
C PRO A 57 10.03 11.55 -13.59
N ALA A 58 10.49 12.00 -14.76
CA ALA A 58 11.19 13.25 -14.92
C ALA A 58 10.21 14.40 -14.69
N THR A 59 10.60 15.36 -13.85
CA THR A 59 10.01 16.69 -13.75
C THR A 59 9.91 17.29 -15.17
N PRO A 60 8.74 17.77 -15.64
CA PRO A 60 8.68 18.38 -16.96
C PRO A 60 9.27 19.79 -16.91
N GLY A 61 10.41 20.01 -17.58
CA GLY A 61 10.94 21.36 -17.82
C GLY A 61 12.41 21.38 -18.17
N GLY A 62 12.73 21.61 -19.45
CA GLY A 62 14.09 21.97 -19.89
C GLY A 62 14.49 21.34 -21.22
N THR A 63 14.07 21.93 -22.32
CA THR A 63 14.60 21.64 -23.66
C THR A 63 16.08 22.03 -23.70
N LEU A 64 16.98 21.06 -23.82
CA LEU A 64 18.35 21.30 -24.27
C LEU A 64 18.62 20.49 -25.52
N HIS A 65 18.77 21.23 -26.62
CA HIS A 65 19.18 20.77 -27.93
C HIS A 65 20.65 20.29 -27.86
N LEU A 66 20.92 19.02 -28.13
CA LEU A 66 22.26 18.55 -28.46
C LEU A 66 22.20 17.63 -29.68
N THR A 67 22.72 18.16 -30.78
CA THR A 67 22.93 17.48 -32.05
C THR A 67 24.20 16.62 -32.00
N SER A 68 24.18 15.52 -32.76
CA SER A 68 25.30 14.68 -33.25
C SER A 68 25.54 13.32 -32.56
N ASN A 69 25.92 12.37 -33.42
CA ASN A 69 25.74 10.90 -33.37
C ASN A 69 26.52 10.11 -32.29
N PRO A 70 26.11 8.86 -32.01
CA PRO A 70 26.57 8.05 -30.89
C PRO A 70 27.46 6.88 -31.32
N THR A 71 28.78 7.00 -31.32
CA THR A 71 29.70 5.84 -31.46
C THR A 71 31.13 6.24 -31.11
N HIS A 72 31.48 6.27 -29.81
CA HIS A 72 32.82 6.05 -29.24
C HIS A 72 32.89 6.63 -27.83
N LEU A 73 32.41 5.96 -26.79
CA LEU A 73 32.84 6.16 -25.38
C LEU A 73 32.38 4.97 -24.51
N LEU A 74 32.60 3.74 -24.99
CA LEU A 74 32.37 2.50 -24.23
C LEU A 74 33.64 1.66 -24.18
N HIS A 75 34.66 2.18 -23.50
CA HIS A 75 35.69 1.37 -22.84
C HIS A 75 36.41 2.26 -21.84
N GLU A 76 36.76 1.70 -20.68
CA GLU A 76 37.46 2.36 -19.57
C GLU A 76 36.61 3.25 -18.64
N SER A 77 35.78 2.61 -17.79
CA SER A 77 35.72 2.97 -16.36
C SER A 77 34.77 2.09 -15.53
N GLN A 78 34.78 0.76 -15.66
CA GLN A 78 34.08 -0.12 -14.69
C GLN A 78 34.84 -1.42 -14.44
N ALA A 79 36.03 -1.30 -13.85
CA ALA A 79 36.70 -2.40 -13.17
C ALA A 79 37.32 -1.88 -11.86
N ALA A 80 36.47 -1.37 -10.97
CA ALA A 80 36.86 -1.09 -9.59
C ALA A 80 35.99 -1.96 -8.66
N SER A 81 36.65 -2.98 -8.11
CA SER A 81 36.25 -3.90 -7.04
C SER A 81 35.10 -3.40 -6.15
N ILE A 82 33.90 -3.96 -6.35
CA ILE A 82 32.81 -3.87 -5.37
C ILE A 82 33.09 -4.93 -4.30
N ARG A 83 33.84 -4.56 -3.26
CA ARG A 83 33.82 -5.28 -1.98
C ARG A 83 32.63 -4.76 -1.18
N HIS A 84 31.50 -5.46 -1.22
CA HIS A 84 30.38 -5.16 -0.32
C HIS A 84 30.67 -5.75 1.07
N SER A 85 31.22 -4.91 1.96
CA SER A 85 31.05 -5.09 3.40
C SER A 85 29.58 -4.85 3.76
N GLY A 86 28.95 -5.82 4.42
CA GLY A 86 27.56 -5.72 4.84
C GLY A 86 27.30 -4.57 5.81
N GLN A 87 26.22 -3.82 5.55
CA GLN A 87 25.32 -3.14 6.49
C GLN A 87 24.38 -2.20 5.68
N HIS A 88 23.13 -2.62 5.46
CA HIS A 88 22.07 -1.69 5.03
C HIS A 88 21.80 -0.70 6.18
N LYS A 89 22.47 0.45 6.16
CA LYS A 89 22.39 1.52 7.19
C LYS A 89 21.97 2.88 6.62
N LYS A 90 21.38 2.94 5.42
CA LYS A 90 20.87 4.21 4.86
C LYS A 90 19.38 4.29 5.15
N GLY A 91 18.97 5.24 6.00
CA GLY A 91 17.57 5.50 6.33
C GLY A 91 16.74 5.89 5.10
N PRO A 92 15.41 6.03 5.25
CA PRO A 92 14.52 6.37 4.14
C PRO A 92 14.93 7.71 3.54
N LYS A 93 14.85 7.82 2.21
CA LYS A 93 15.10 9.08 1.51
C LYS A 93 13.93 10.03 1.80
N LEU A 94 14.18 11.06 2.61
CA LEU A 94 13.22 12.13 2.85
C LEU A 94 13.26 13.13 1.70
N LEU A 95 12.12 13.72 1.37
CA LEU A 95 12.08 14.87 0.47
C LEU A 95 12.53 16.11 1.23
N GLU A 96 13.20 17.04 0.55
CA GLU A 96 13.59 18.33 1.14
C GLU A 96 12.36 19.20 1.45
N GLN A 97 11.36 19.13 0.58
CA GLN A 97 10.08 19.81 0.73
C GLN A 97 8.94 18.81 0.49
N LEU A 98 7.87 18.94 1.27
CA LEU A 98 6.67 18.13 1.06
C LEU A 98 5.92 18.57 -0.21
N PRO A 99 5.34 17.60 -0.95
CA PRO A 99 4.54 17.91 -2.14
C PRO A 99 3.28 18.69 -1.77
N GLN A 100 2.75 19.43 -2.74
CA GLN A 100 1.44 20.04 -2.61
C GLN A 100 0.36 18.99 -2.89
N VAL A 101 -0.67 18.98 -2.03
CA VAL A 101 -1.80 18.06 -2.16
C VAL A 101 -3.12 18.82 -2.04
N GLU A 102 -4.11 18.37 -2.79
CA GLU A 102 -5.47 18.90 -2.72
C GLU A 102 -6.48 17.75 -2.72
N CYS A 103 -7.33 17.71 -1.69
CA CYS A 103 -8.47 16.80 -1.65
C CYS A 103 -9.53 17.30 -2.64
N ILE A 104 -9.77 16.56 -3.71
CA ILE A 104 -10.63 16.91 -4.84
C ILE A 104 -12.09 16.55 -4.60
N VAL A 105 -12.37 15.44 -3.92
CA VAL A 105 -13.74 15.01 -3.63
C VAL A 105 -13.78 14.09 -2.41
N ARG A 106 -14.89 14.12 -1.69
CA ARG A 106 -15.18 13.17 -0.61
C ARG A 106 -16.54 12.51 -0.78
N ALA A 107 -16.60 11.20 -0.61
CA ALA A 107 -17.86 10.46 -0.61
C ALA A 107 -17.99 9.54 0.61
N ARG A 108 -19.21 9.45 1.16
CA ARG A 108 -19.55 8.47 2.20
C ARG A 108 -19.75 7.10 1.57
N ILE A 109 -19.06 6.09 2.08
CA ILE A 109 -19.17 4.69 1.68
C ILE A 109 -19.74 3.88 2.86
N PRO A 110 -20.98 3.39 2.76
CA PRO A 110 -21.49 2.41 3.69
C PRO A 110 -20.77 1.08 3.50
N THR A 111 -20.39 0.43 4.60
CA THR A 111 -19.73 -0.88 4.56
C THR A 111 -20.68 -2.00 4.98
N THR A 112 -20.35 -3.25 4.62
CA THR A 112 -21.19 -4.43 4.87
C THR A 112 -21.36 -4.78 6.35
N ASN A 113 -20.45 -4.31 7.21
CA ASN A 113 -20.50 -4.53 8.66
C ASN A 113 -21.23 -3.39 9.41
N GLY A 114 -21.85 -2.45 8.68
CA GLY A 114 -22.58 -1.32 9.25
C GLY A 114 -21.71 -0.11 9.61
N ALA A 115 -20.39 -0.20 9.50
CA ALA A 115 -19.51 0.95 9.68
C ALA A 115 -19.65 1.93 8.50
N GLU A 116 -19.38 3.20 8.76
CA GLU A 116 -19.32 4.25 7.75
C GLU A 116 -17.86 4.70 7.58
N MET A 117 -17.41 4.78 6.33
CA MET A 117 -16.13 5.38 5.99
C MET A 117 -16.32 6.47 4.94
N PHE A 118 -15.37 7.41 4.86
CA PHE A 118 -15.33 8.46 3.88
C PHE A 118 -14.09 8.30 3.00
N LEU A 119 -14.29 8.16 1.70
CA LEU A 119 -13.20 8.19 0.74
C LEU A 119 -12.92 9.64 0.35
N HIS A 120 -11.67 10.05 0.51
CA HIS A 120 -11.15 11.34 0.06
C HIS A 120 -10.18 11.08 -1.09
N LEU A 121 -10.44 11.68 -2.25
CA LEU A 121 -9.57 11.60 -3.42
C LEU A 121 -8.63 12.80 -3.43
N TYR A 122 -7.33 12.56 -3.59
CA TYR A 122 -6.28 13.57 -3.58
C TYR A 122 -5.59 13.66 -4.93
N HIS A 123 -5.40 14.91 -5.38
CA HIS A 123 -4.47 15.28 -6.43
C HIS A 123 -3.17 15.82 -5.81
N ASN A 124 -2.07 15.77 -6.57
CA ASN A 124 -0.75 16.17 -6.12
C ASN A 124 0.13 16.72 -7.26
N ASP A 125 1.26 17.34 -6.93
CA ASP A 125 2.18 17.99 -7.86
C ASP A 125 3.43 17.16 -8.22
N ILE A 126 3.55 15.92 -7.73
CA ILE A 126 4.72 15.05 -7.98
C ILE A 126 4.45 13.92 -8.97
N ASP A 127 3.19 13.52 -9.13
CA ASP A 127 2.76 12.56 -10.15
C ASP A 127 1.34 12.82 -10.66
N ASN A 128 0.95 12.11 -11.72
CA ASN A 128 -0.38 12.23 -12.31
C ASN A 128 -1.38 11.22 -11.73
N LYS A 129 -1.12 10.69 -10.53
CA LYS A 129 -1.97 9.67 -9.91
C LYS A 129 -2.90 10.32 -8.89
N GLU A 130 -4.08 9.74 -8.77
CA GLU A 130 -5.02 10.10 -7.71
C GLU A 130 -4.81 9.19 -6.51
N HIS A 131 -4.53 9.75 -5.35
CA HIS A 131 -4.33 8.99 -4.11
C HIS A 131 -5.58 9.05 -3.24
N LEU A 132 -5.76 8.07 -2.36
CA LEU A 132 -6.96 7.99 -1.52
C LEU A 132 -6.61 8.12 -0.04
N ALA A 133 -7.46 8.80 0.70
CA ALA A 133 -7.53 8.65 2.15
C ALA A 133 -8.89 8.05 2.54
N ILE A 134 -8.86 6.90 3.21
CA ILE A 134 -10.03 6.21 3.74
C ILE A 134 -10.16 6.62 5.20
N VAL A 135 -11.14 7.45 5.49
CA VAL A 135 -11.33 8.06 6.82
C VAL A 135 -12.50 7.39 7.53
N PHE A 136 -12.26 6.97 8.76
CA PHE A 136 -13.25 6.41 9.68
C PHE A 136 -13.54 7.43 10.77
N GLY A 137 -14.81 7.62 11.11
CA GLY A 137 -15.26 8.66 12.04
C GLY A 137 -15.50 10.03 11.38
N SER A 138 -16.05 10.96 12.16
CA SER A 138 -16.49 12.29 11.68
C SER A 138 -15.52 13.44 11.94
N ASN A 139 -14.44 13.17 12.68
CA ASN A 139 -13.62 14.20 13.32
C ASN A 139 -12.33 14.52 12.56
N ILE A 140 -11.96 13.68 11.61
CA ILE A 140 -10.83 13.92 10.70
C ILE A 140 -11.39 14.58 9.44
N ARG A 141 -10.90 15.79 9.14
CA ARG A 141 -11.41 16.62 8.02
C ARG A 141 -10.27 17.22 7.21
N SER A 142 -10.46 17.28 5.90
CA SER A 142 -9.50 17.89 4.99
C SER A 142 -9.68 19.41 4.91
N ARG A 143 -8.59 20.14 5.16
CA ARG A 143 -8.54 21.62 5.04
C ARG A 143 -8.79 22.06 3.61
N SER A 144 -8.12 21.41 2.65
CA SER A 144 -8.25 21.73 1.22
C SER A 144 -9.64 21.37 0.67
N LEU A 145 -10.29 20.34 1.20
CA LEU A 145 -11.67 20.01 0.89
C LEU A 145 -12.64 21.09 1.40
N ASP A 146 -12.50 21.45 2.68
CA ASP A 146 -13.42 22.34 3.38
C ASP A 146 -13.22 23.83 3.05
N ARG A 147 -12.12 24.21 2.42
CA ARG A 147 -11.92 25.59 1.95
C ARG A 147 -12.95 25.96 0.87
N VAL A 148 -13.60 27.12 1.03
CA VAL A 148 -14.50 27.67 0.01
C VAL A 148 -13.70 28.09 -1.22
N ARG A 149 -14.14 27.67 -2.40
CA ARG A 149 -13.49 28.02 -3.67
C ARG A 149 -14.12 29.26 -4.31
N PRO A 150 -13.34 30.13 -4.99
CA PRO A 150 -13.90 31.30 -5.68
C PRO A 150 -14.97 30.90 -6.71
N GLY A 151 -16.16 31.49 -6.61
CA GLY A 151 -17.28 31.21 -7.51
C GLY A 151 -18.04 29.90 -7.25
N GLU A 152 -17.69 29.15 -6.20
CA GLU A 152 -18.36 27.91 -5.81
C GLU A 152 -19.74 28.17 -5.21
N THR A 153 -20.77 27.45 -5.68
CA THR A 153 -22.11 27.47 -5.07
C THR A 153 -22.20 26.48 -3.90
N GLU A 154 -23.21 26.62 -3.03
CA GLU A 154 -23.47 25.62 -1.97
C GLU A 154 -23.70 24.22 -2.54
N MET A 155 -24.31 24.11 -3.72
CA MET A 155 -24.51 22.83 -4.39
C MET A 155 -23.18 22.22 -4.86
N ASP A 156 -22.29 23.01 -5.47
CA ASP A 156 -20.96 22.54 -5.89
C ASP A 156 -20.16 22.02 -4.69
N ARG A 157 -20.21 22.76 -3.58
CA ARG A 157 -19.56 22.40 -2.33
C ARG A 157 -20.10 21.08 -1.76
N MET A 158 -21.42 20.87 -1.80
CA MET A 158 -22.03 19.60 -1.41
C MET A 158 -21.68 18.44 -2.35
N ILE A 159 -21.70 18.66 -3.68
CA ILE A 159 -21.33 17.67 -4.71
C ILE A 159 -19.89 17.20 -4.51
N ARG A 160 -18.98 18.13 -4.19
CA ARG A 160 -17.58 17.84 -3.91
C ARG A 160 -17.39 17.12 -2.57
N GLY A 161 -18.44 17.05 -1.76
CA GLY A 161 -18.42 16.39 -0.47
C GLY A 161 -17.95 17.26 0.68
N ALA A 162 -17.80 18.58 0.50
CA ALA A 162 -17.36 19.52 1.52
C ALA A 162 -18.53 19.97 2.42
N TYR A 163 -19.15 19.02 3.12
CA TYR A 163 -20.29 19.26 4.01
C TYR A 163 -20.05 18.69 5.43
N VAL A 164 -20.94 19.02 6.37
CA VAL A 164 -20.96 18.42 7.73
C VAL A 164 -22.23 17.57 7.91
N GLY A 165 -22.14 16.46 8.65
CA GLY A 165 -23.28 15.57 8.88
C GLY A 165 -23.61 14.69 7.67
N LYS A 166 -24.90 14.34 7.49
CA LYS A 166 -25.38 13.47 6.39
C LYS A 166 -26.15 14.27 5.35
N LEU A 167 -25.96 13.95 4.07
CA LEU A 167 -26.80 14.50 3.01
C LEU A 167 -28.17 13.82 3.02
N HIS A 168 -29.20 14.59 2.65
CA HIS A 168 -30.56 14.11 2.43
C HIS A 168 -31.20 14.90 1.28
N PRO A 169 -32.21 14.35 0.60
CA PRO A 169 -32.96 15.09 -0.41
C PRO A 169 -33.46 16.43 0.13
N GLY A 170 -33.34 17.49 -0.68
CA GLY A 170 -33.77 18.85 -0.31
C GLY A 170 -32.82 19.63 0.60
N ARG A 171 -31.63 19.12 0.92
CA ARG A 171 -30.61 19.88 1.66
C ARG A 171 -30.08 21.05 0.81
N THR A 172 -29.96 22.22 1.43
CA THR A 172 -29.55 23.47 0.76
C THR A 172 -28.25 24.09 1.29
N SER A 173 -27.78 23.64 2.46
CA SER A 173 -26.57 24.15 3.11
C SER A 173 -25.56 23.03 3.32
N SER A 174 -24.29 23.31 3.02
CA SER A 174 -23.15 22.42 3.31
C SER A 174 -22.74 22.44 4.79
N TRP A 175 -23.12 23.48 5.52
CA TRP A 175 -22.76 23.69 6.93
C TRP A 175 -23.62 22.85 7.89
N TYR A 176 -23.26 22.85 9.16
CA TYR A 176 -23.99 22.13 10.20
C TYR A 176 -25.34 22.81 10.48
N ASP A 177 -26.43 22.04 10.50
CA ASP A 177 -27.74 22.54 10.95
C ASP A 177 -27.77 22.55 12.49
N GLU A 178 -27.34 23.66 13.11
CA GLU A 178 -27.34 23.81 14.58
C GLU A 178 -28.72 23.54 15.22
N GLU A 179 -29.80 23.81 14.49
CA GLU A 179 -31.18 23.75 15.02
C GLU A 179 -31.73 22.32 15.21
N LYS A 180 -31.06 21.26 14.75
CA LYS A 180 -31.65 19.90 14.73
C LYS A 180 -30.97 18.86 15.64
N ASN A 181 -29.83 19.15 16.26
CA ASN A 181 -29.21 18.19 17.18
C ASN A 181 -28.24 18.84 18.19
N PRO A 182 -28.71 19.16 19.42
CA PRO A 182 -27.94 19.95 20.40
C PRO A 182 -26.82 19.16 21.13
N GLU A 183 -26.65 17.85 20.89
CA GLU A 183 -25.79 17.00 21.74
C GLU A 183 -24.30 16.92 21.33
N SER A 184 -23.80 17.67 20.34
CA SER A 184 -22.41 17.47 19.86
C SER A 184 -21.38 18.52 20.31
N ALA A 185 -21.68 19.32 21.33
CA ALA A 185 -20.79 20.39 21.81
C ALA A 185 -19.97 20.04 23.06
N GLN A 186 -19.58 18.77 23.25
CA GLN A 186 -18.54 18.44 24.22
C GLN A 186 -17.38 17.73 23.50
N ALA A 187 -16.29 18.46 23.28
CA ALA A 187 -15.02 17.89 22.83
C ALA A 187 -14.47 16.97 23.93
N ALA A 188 -15.03 15.76 24.03
CA ALA A 188 -14.46 14.71 24.83
C ALA A 188 -13.03 14.46 24.33
N ARG A 189 -12.06 14.39 25.24
CA ARG A 189 -10.68 13.99 24.90
C ARG A 189 -10.74 12.65 24.17
N MET A 190 -10.53 12.70 22.87
CA MET A 190 -10.39 11.54 22.00
C MET A 190 -8.93 11.16 21.92
N GLU A 191 -8.64 9.87 21.79
CA GLU A 191 -7.27 9.45 21.56
C GLU A 191 -6.73 10.01 20.23
N PRO A 192 -5.40 10.11 20.08
CA PRO A 192 -4.84 10.42 18.77
C PRO A 192 -5.29 9.39 17.71
N PRO A 193 -5.58 9.81 16.47
CA PRO A 193 -6.17 8.94 15.47
C PRO A 193 -5.22 7.80 15.10
N LEU A 194 -5.80 6.62 14.84
CA LEU A 194 -5.06 5.49 14.30
C LEU A 194 -4.81 5.73 12.80
N VAL A 195 -3.55 5.67 12.38
CA VAL A 195 -3.14 5.95 11.01
C VAL A 195 -2.47 4.73 10.41
N ARG A 196 -2.89 4.37 9.20
CA ARG A 196 -2.23 3.37 8.37
C ARG A 196 -1.79 4.00 7.07
N ILE A 197 -0.51 3.89 6.75
CA ILE A 197 -0.02 4.19 5.41
C ILE A 197 0.00 2.88 4.64
N HIS A 198 -0.77 2.79 3.56
CA HIS A 198 -0.90 1.60 2.75
C HIS A 198 -0.35 1.86 1.36
N SER A 199 0.57 1.03 0.89
CA SER A 199 1.03 1.07 -0.50
C SER A 199 0.19 0.06 -1.26
N GLU A 200 -0.44 0.49 -2.35
CA GLU A 200 -1.22 -0.34 -3.27
C GLU A 200 -0.52 -1.67 -3.57
N CYS A 201 -1.29 -2.74 -3.48
CA CYS A 201 -0.90 -4.09 -3.82
C CYS A 201 -2.10 -4.83 -4.43
N TYR A 202 -2.33 -4.63 -5.72
CA TYR A 202 -3.44 -5.21 -6.49
C TYR A 202 -3.58 -6.71 -6.29
N THR A 203 -2.46 -7.45 -6.35
CA THR A 203 -2.47 -8.92 -6.21
C THR A 203 -2.96 -9.36 -4.83
N GLY A 204 -2.56 -8.66 -3.77
CA GLY A 204 -2.95 -9.01 -2.40
C GLY A 204 -4.36 -8.55 -2.04
N GLU A 205 -4.75 -7.36 -2.51
CA GLU A 205 -5.99 -6.69 -2.13
C GLU A 205 -7.19 -7.11 -2.99
N THR A 206 -6.96 -7.33 -4.28
CA THR A 206 -8.04 -7.61 -5.26
C THR A 206 -8.02 -9.05 -5.75
N ALA A 207 -6.84 -9.65 -5.90
CA ALA A 207 -6.70 -11.00 -6.46
C ALA A 207 -6.49 -12.10 -5.40
N TRP A 208 -6.69 -11.80 -4.11
CA TRP A 208 -6.57 -12.75 -3.00
C TRP A 208 -5.24 -13.55 -2.96
N SER A 209 -4.14 -12.91 -3.37
CA SER A 209 -2.84 -13.58 -3.47
C SER A 209 -2.31 -14.04 -2.10
N ALA A 210 -1.85 -15.28 -2.03
CA ALA A 210 -1.16 -15.85 -0.87
C ALA A 210 0.36 -15.56 -0.83
N ARG A 211 0.89 -14.80 -1.81
CA ARG A 211 2.32 -14.42 -1.86
C ARG A 211 2.70 -13.30 -0.91
N CYS A 212 1.72 -12.55 -0.41
CA CYS A 212 1.95 -11.41 0.48
C CYS A 212 0.76 -11.22 1.43
N ASP A 213 0.99 -10.47 2.50
CA ASP A 213 -0.01 -10.17 3.52
C ASP A 213 -0.72 -8.82 3.32
N CYS A 214 -0.57 -8.19 2.14
CA CYS A 214 -1.06 -6.82 1.93
C CYS A 214 -2.58 -6.68 2.04
N GLY A 215 -3.35 -7.65 1.53
CA GLY A 215 -4.81 -7.65 1.65
C GLY A 215 -5.26 -7.75 3.10
N GLU A 216 -4.72 -8.74 3.83
CA GLU A 216 -5.02 -8.93 5.26
C GLU A 216 -4.64 -7.70 6.10
N GLN A 217 -3.53 -7.03 5.78
CA GLN A 217 -3.13 -5.79 6.46
C GLN A 217 -4.09 -4.62 6.18
N LEU A 218 -4.65 -4.52 4.97
CA LEU A 218 -5.62 -3.49 4.63
C LEU A 218 -6.94 -3.75 5.37
N ASP A 219 -7.42 -4.99 5.34
CA ASP A 219 -8.63 -5.42 6.02
C ASP A 219 -8.52 -5.21 7.53
N GLU A 220 -7.41 -5.61 8.15
CA GLU A 220 -7.21 -5.42 9.59
C GLU A 220 -7.12 -3.94 9.97
N ALA A 221 -6.48 -3.10 9.17
CA ALA A 221 -6.47 -1.65 9.41
C ALA A 221 -7.89 -1.07 9.37
N ALA A 222 -8.67 -1.42 8.34
CA ALA A 222 -10.06 -0.99 8.22
C ALA A 222 -10.90 -1.51 9.38
N ARG A 223 -10.73 -2.78 9.76
CA ARG A 223 -11.40 -3.42 10.89
C ARG A 223 -11.12 -2.65 12.18
N LEU A 224 -9.86 -2.42 12.53
CA LEU A 224 -9.44 -1.69 13.74
C LEU A 224 -10.02 -0.27 13.81
N MET A 225 -10.13 0.42 12.68
CA MET A 225 -10.66 1.78 12.61
C MET A 225 -12.20 1.85 12.56
N SER A 226 -12.86 0.76 12.15
CA SER A 226 -14.32 0.70 11.94
C SER A 226 -15.13 0.46 13.22
N PHE A 227 -14.55 -0.07 14.29
CA PHE A 227 -15.33 -0.41 15.49
C PHE A 227 -15.81 0.84 16.24
N PRO A 228 -17.12 1.00 16.44
CA PRO A 228 -17.65 1.94 17.41
C PRO A 228 -17.26 1.50 18.82
N VAL A 229 -16.95 2.48 19.67
CA VAL A 229 -16.54 2.34 21.08
C VAL A 229 -17.50 1.49 21.92
N GLU A 230 -18.77 1.41 21.52
CA GLU A 230 -19.86 0.84 22.32
C GLU A 230 -20.08 -0.66 22.09
N ASN A 231 -19.63 -1.23 20.96
CA ASN A 231 -19.93 -2.61 20.56
C ASN A 231 -18.74 -3.59 20.73
N LEU A 232 -17.68 -3.18 21.43
CA LEU A 232 -16.70 -4.14 21.95
C LEU A 232 -17.35 -4.89 23.13
N ALA A 233 -18.19 -5.87 22.79
CA ALA A 233 -18.76 -6.82 23.74
C ALA A 233 -17.69 -7.40 24.66
N ALA A 234 -18.12 -7.88 25.83
CA ALA A 234 -17.28 -8.50 26.85
C ALA A 234 -16.33 -9.60 26.31
N ASP A 235 -16.64 -10.16 25.14
CA ASP A 235 -15.95 -11.30 24.52
C ASP A 235 -14.83 -10.91 23.51
N ALA A 236 -14.53 -9.62 23.33
CA ALA A 236 -13.39 -9.22 22.50
C ALA A 236 -12.06 -9.74 23.11
N PRO A 237 -11.12 -10.29 22.30
CA PRO A 237 -9.87 -10.87 22.80
C PRO A 237 -9.15 -9.93 23.77
N PRO A 238 -8.52 -10.43 24.84
CA PRO A 238 -7.93 -9.62 25.91
C PRO A 238 -6.94 -8.57 25.41
N GLU A 239 -6.32 -8.80 24.25
CA GLU A 239 -5.38 -7.90 23.56
C GLU A 239 -6.02 -6.63 22.97
N THR A 240 -7.34 -6.65 22.70
CA THR A 240 -8.09 -5.46 22.25
C THR A 240 -8.53 -4.54 23.40
N GLN A 241 -8.20 -4.88 24.66
CA GLN A 241 -8.49 -4.02 25.81
C GLN A 241 -7.73 -2.69 25.80
N SER A 242 -6.51 -2.62 25.25
CA SER A 242 -5.78 -1.34 25.11
C SER A 242 -6.35 -0.43 24.01
N LEU A 243 -7.26 -0.95 23.17
CA LEU A 243 -7.96 -0.22 22.12
C LEU A 243 -9.40 0.18 22.54
N ARG A 244 -9.83 -0.15 23.77
CA ARG A 244 -11.16 0.18 24.34
C ARG A 244 -11.33 1.65 24.75
N SER A 245 -10.39 2.50 24.37
CA SER A 245 -10.55 3.93 24.55
C SER A 245 -11.50 4.47 23.49
N ARG A 246 -12.09 5.64 23.73
CA ARG A 246 -13.07 6.24 22.81
C ARG A 246 -12.43 6.47 21.44
N SER A 247 -12.58 5.49 20.54
CA SER A 247 -12.01 5.45 19.20
C SER A 247 -12.25 6.78 18.51
N ALA A 248 -11.16 7.50 18.25
CA ALA A 248 -11.18 8.76 17.53
C ALA A 248 -11.45 8.59 16.02
N GLY A 249 -11.80 7.38 15.60
CA GLY A 249 -11.72 6.96 14.22
C GLY A 249 -10.28 6.74 13.79
N GLY A 250 -10.02 6.84 12.49
CA GLY A 250 -8.70 6.64 11.93
C GLY A 250 -8.64 6.93 10.45
N VAL A 251 -7.45 6.88 9.88
CA VAL A 251 -7.25 7.08 8.45
C VAL A 251 -6.30 6.05 7.85
N ILE A 252 -6.69 5.51 6.71
CA ILE A 252 -5.80 4.75 5.82
C ILE A 252 -5.42 5.67 4.66
N ILE A 253 -4.16 6.06 4.58
CA ILE A 253 -3.61 6.74 3.41
C ILE A 253 -3.21 5.67 2.41
N TYR A 254 -4.00 5.53 1.35
CA TYR A 254 -3.80 4.56 0.29
C TYR A 254 -3.02 5.20 -0.86
N LEU A 255 -1.73 4.86 -0.93
CA LEU A 255 -0.82 5.38 -1.94
C LEU A 255 -0.72 4.43 -3.13
N ARG A 256 -1.01 4.95 -4.33
CA ARG A 256 -0.93 4.22 -5.62
C ARG A 256 0.49 4.04 -6.15
N GLN A 257 1.30 3.33 -5.36
CA GLN A 257 2.71 3.06 -5.62
C GLN A 257 2.98 1.56 -5.58
N GLU A 258 2.28 0.84 -6.47
CA GLU A 258 2.39 -0.60 -6.68
C GLU A 258 3.85 -1.08 -6.84
N GLY A 259 4.12 -2.30 -6.36
CA GLY A 259 5.40 -2.96 -6.53
C GLY A 259 6.56 -2.30 -5.78
N ARG A 260 6.29 -1.51 -4.74
CA ARG A 260 7.31 -0.62 -4.11
C ARG A 260 7.81 0.47 -5.06
N GLY A 261 6.91 0.98 -5.91
CA GLY A 261 7.18 2.09 -6.82
C GLY A 261 7.65 1.66 -8.22
N ILE A 262 7.90 0.37 -8.48
CA ILE A 262 8.28 -0.13 -9.81
C ILE A 262 7.06 -0.43 -10.71
N GLY A 263 5.86 -0.51 -10.14
CA GLY A 263 4.62 -0.81 -10.87
C GLY A 263 4.28 -2.30 -10.98
N LEU A 264 3.06 -2.57 -11.46
CA LEU A 264 2.49 -3.93 -11.49
C LEU A 264 3.21 -4.85 -12.48
N GLY A 265 3.50 -4.38 -13.70
CA GLY A 265 4.14 -5.21 -14.73
C GLY A 265 5.50 -5.73 -14.28
N GLU A 266 6.31 -4.86 -13.69
CA GLU A 266 7.64 -5.20 -13.16
C GLU A 266 7.56 -6.12 -11.94
N LYS A 267 6.56 -5.93 -11.07
CA LYS A 267 6.28 -6.85 -9.97
C LYS A 267 5.95 -8.26 -10.47
N LEU A 268 5.16 -8.39 -11.54
CA LEU A 268 4.82 -9.69 -12.12
C LEU A 268 6.04 -10.36 -12.78
N LYS A 269 6.93 -9.60 -13.42
CA LYS A 269 8.22 -10.14 -13.89
C LYS A 269 9.06 -10.66 -12.73
N ALA A 270 9.15 -9.91 -11.63
CA ALA A 270 9.89 -10.33 -10.45
C ALA A 270 9.30 -11.60 -9.82
N TYR A 271 7.98 -11.78 -9.89
CA TYR A 271 7.30 -13.02 -9.49
C TYR A 271 7.70 -14.21 -10.37
N ASN A 272 7.74 -14.04 -11.69
CA ASN A 272 8.19 -15.11 -12.58
C ASN A 272 9.64 -15.52 -12.30
N LEU A 273 10.53 -14.57 -12.04
CA LEU A 273 11.92 -14.87 -11.66
C LEU A 273 12.01 -15.62 -10.32
N GLN A 274 11.15 -15.29 -9.37
CA GLN A 274 11.06 -16.02 -8.10
C GLN A 274 10.57 -17.46 -8.29
N ASP A 275 9.59 -17.66 -9.17
CA ASP A 275 9.09 -19.00 -9.52
C ASP A 275 10.16 -19.83 -10.26
N LEU A 276 11.11 -19.16 -10.93
CA LEU A 276 12.30 -19.78 -11.54
C LEU A 276 13.43 -20.04 -10.53
N GLY A 277 13.27 -19.66 -9.27
CA GLY A 277 14.20 -19.97 -8.17
C GLY A 277 15.02 -18.79 -7.65
N SER A 278 14.92 -17.60 -8.25
CA SER A 278 15.62 -16.41 -7.73
C SER A 278 15.02 -15.94 -6.41
N ASP A 279 15.85 -15.49 -5.47
CA ASP A 279 15.32 -14.83 -4.28
C ASP A 279 14.76 -13.43 -4.59
N THR A 280 14.00 -12.83 -3.67
CA THR A 280 13.39 -11.51 -3.91
C THR A 280 14.41 -10.41 -4.19
N VAL A 281 15.62 -10.50 -3.64
CA VAL A 281 16.67 -9.50 -3.88
C VAL A 281 17.29 -9.72 -5.25
N GLU A 282 17.61 -10.98 -5.57
CA GLU A 282 18.16 -11.39 -6.86
C GLU A 282 17.21 -11.03 -8.02
N ALA A 283 15.92 -11.32 -7.89
CA ALA A 283 14.92 -10.97 -8.90
C ALA A 283 14.89 -9.46 -9.18
N ASN A 284 15.01 -8.62 -8.14
CA ASN A 284 15.08 -7.16 -8.33
C ASN A 284 16.40 -6.71 -8.96
N LEU A 285 17.53 -7.34 -8.60
CA LEU A 285 18.83 -7.04 -9.20
C LEU A 285 18.85 -7.41 -10.70
N LEU A 286 18.30 -8.57 -11.07
CA LEU A 286 18.18 -9.01 -12.46
C LEU A 286 17.35 -8.03 -13.30
N LEU A 287 16.29 -7.47 -12.72
CA LEU A 287 15.46 -6.46 -13.36
C LEU A 287 15.99 -5.02 -13.22
N ARG A 288 17.15 -4.84 -12.58
CA ARG A 288 17.81 -3.53 -12.32
C ARG A 288 16.94 -2.56 -11.51
N HIS A 289 16.10 -3.10 -10.64
CA HIS A 289 15.21 -2.33 -9.77
C HIS A 289 15.87 -2.00 -8.44
N PRO A 290 15.60 -0.80 -7.88
CA PRO A 290 15.97 -0.52 -6.49
C PRO A 290 15.16 -1.42 -5.54
N ALA A 291 15.73 -1.73 -4.37
CA ALA A 291 15.04 -2.54 -3.36
C ALA A 291 13.74 -1.88 -2.85
N ASP A 292 13.67 -0.55 -2.87
CA ASP A 292 12.48 0.24 -2.55
C ASP A 292 12.58 1.61 -3.25
N ALA A 293 11.67 1.91 -4.17
CA ALA A 293 11.61 3.19 -4.88
C ALA A 293 10.60 4.17 -4.28
N ARG A 294 9.94 3.80 -3.17
CA ARG A 294 8.83 4.58 -2.61
C ARG A 294 9.30 5.86 -1.93
N SER A 295 8.44 6.87 -2.00
CA SER A 295 8.50 8.07 -1.18
C SER A 295 7.24 8.19 -0.33
N TYR A 296 7.39 8.67 0.91
CA TYR A 296 6.29 8.85 1.86
C TYR A 296 5.98 10.32 2.16
N GLY A 297 6.66 11.26 1.49
CA GLY A 297 6.36 12.69 1.62
C GLY A 297 4.91 13.02 1.24
N LEU A 298 4.37 12.34 0.22
CA LEU A 298 2.97 12.50 -0.18
C LEU A 298 1.98 12.09 0.93
N ALA A 299 2.25 10.99 1.64
CA ALA A 299 1.44 10.60 2.78
C ALA A 299 1.51 11.62 3.91
N THR A 300 2.69 12.18 4.17
CA THR A 300 2.89 13.22 5.18
C THR A 300 2.05 14.46 4.85
N ALA A 301 2.11 14.93 3.59
CA ALA A 301 1.31 16.06 3.12
C ALA A 301 -0.21 15.81 3.22
N MET A 302 -0.68 14.62 2.82
CA MET A 302 -2.10 14.24 2.96
C MET A 302 -2.55 14.22 4.42
N LEU A 303 -1.71 13.72 5.34
CA LEU A 303 -2.02 13.73 6.78
C LEU A 303 -2.10 15.16 7.33
N MET A 304 -1.19 16.05 6.92
CA MET A 304 -1.28 17.46 7.28
C MET A 304 -2.59 18.08 6.78
N ASP A 305 -2.99 17.82 5.54
CA ASP A 305 -4.25 18.35 5.01
C ASP A 305 -5.47 17.85 5.79
N LEU A 306 -5.44 16.59 6.24
CA LEU A 306 -6.47 15.98 7.11
C LEU A 306 -6.44 16.44 8.58
N GLY A 307 -5.61 17.42 8.92
CA GLY A 307 -5.49 17.94 10.29
C GLY A 307 -4.76 16.99 11.26
N CYS A 308 -4.06 15.98 10.74
CA CYS A 308 -3.21 15.07 11.52
C CYS A 308 -1.75 15.56 11.64
N GLY A 309 -1.43 16.73 11.08
CA GLY A 309 -0.13 17.38 11.21
C GLY A 309 0.11 17.97 12.60
N ALA A 310 1.38 18.13 12.96
CA ALA A 310 1.81 18.72 14.23
C ALA A 310 1.41 20.20 14.37
N ASP A 311 1.04 20.86 13.27
CA ASP A 311 0.52 22.24 13.23
C ASP A 311 -0.88 22.36 13.87
N VAL A 312 -1.67 21.29 13.84
CA VAL A 312 -3.05 21.27 14.37
C VAL A 312 -3.22 20.27 15.49
N ASN A 313 -2.56 19.11 15.41
CA ASN A 313 -2.73 18.00 16.35
C ASN A 313 -1.47 17.79 17.20
N ALA A 314 -1.44 18.45 18.36
CA ALA A 314 -0.34 18.34 19.32
C ALA A 314 -0.23 16.94 19.97
N GLU A 315 -1.29 16.13 19.95
CA GLU A 315 -1.24 14.76 20.48
C GLU A 315 -0.65 13.75 19.48
N GLY A 316 -0.44 14.16 18.23
CA GLY A 316 0.14 13.33 17.19
C GLY A 316 -0.78 12.19 16.72
N ILE A 317 -0.18 11.15 16.14
CA ILE A 317 -0.87 10.00 15.57
C ILE A 317 -0.38 8.69 16.17
N ARG A 318 -1.19 7.65 16.04
CA ARG A 318 -0.85 6.28 16.39
C ARG A 318 -0.62 5.54 15.08
N LEU A 319 0.62 5.21 14.74
CA LEU A 319 0.98 4.71 13.42
C LEU A 319 1.01 3.18 13.39
N LEU A 320 0.12 2.58 12.59
CA LEU A 320 0.00 1.13 12.40
C LEU A 320 1.03 0.60 11.40
N THR A 321 2.21 0.21 11.88
CA THR A 321 3.35 -0.22 11.05
C THR A 321 4.33 -1.15 11.79
N ASN A 322 4.91 -2.08 11.03
CA ASN A 322 6.06 -2.89 11.47
C ASN A 322 7.38 -2.35 10.91
N ASN A 323 7.34 -1.40 9.98
CA ASN A 323 8.54 -0.85 9.36
C ASN A 323 9.01 0.39 10.15
N PRO A 324 10.16 0.35 10.85
CA PRO A 324 10.71 1.50 11.56
C PRO A 324 11.10 2.66 10.62
N ASP A 325 11.57 2.36 9.41
CA ASP A 325 11.90 3.41 8.43
C ASP A 325 10.65 4.15 7.98
N LYS A 326 9.50 3.48 7.96
CA LYS A 326 8.22 4.13 7.66
C LYS A 326 7.83 5.15 8.73
N VAL A 327 8.17 4.90 10.00
CA VAL A 327 7.92 5.87 11.08
C VAL A 327 8.67 7.16 10.78
N ARG A 328 9.98 7.08 10.58
CA ARG A 328 10.83 8.24 10.26
C ARG A 328 10.40 8.95 8.98
N ALA A 329 9.99 8.18 7.96
CA ALA A 329 9.57 8.75 6.68
C ALA A 329 8.25 9.52 6.76
N ILE A 330 7.37 9.14 7.68
CA ILE A 330 6.06 9.78 7.89
C ILE A 330 6.14 10.96 8.84
N GLU A 331 7.08 10.95 9.79
CA GLU A 331 7.34 12.15 10.59
C GLU A 331 7.74 13.35 9.70
N GLY A 332 8.36 13.07 8.55
CA GLY A 332 8.80 14.08 7.60
C GLY A 332 10.13 14.74 8.01
N PRO A 333 10.72 15.58 7.14
CA PRO A 333 12.01 16.20 7.39
C PRO A 333 12.01 17.15 8.60
N ASN A 334 10.88 17.81 8.88
CA ASN A 334 10.75 18.80 9.95
C ASN A 334 9.79 18.37 11.07
N ARG A 335 9.47 17.06 11.17
CA ARG A 335 8.46 16.53 12.11
C ARG A 335 7.07 17.11 11.89
N GLU A 336 6.69 17.22 10.62
CA GLU A 336 5.38 17.68 10.18
C GLU A 336 4.24 16.81 10.73
N VAL A 337 4.51 15.54 11.01
CA VAL A 337 3.60 14.63 11.70
C VAL A 337 4.29 14.05 12.93
N LEU A 338 3.64 14.11 14.09
CA LEU A 338 4.16 13.52 15.32
C LEU A 338 3.66 12.08 15.47
N VAL A 339 4.54 11.07 15.42
CA VAL A 339 4.15 9.69 15.71
C VAL A 339 4.30 9.45 17.22
N LYS A 340 3.18 9.49 17.95
CA LYS A 340 3.15 9.31 19.41
C LYS A 340 3.39 7.86 19.80
N GLU A 341 2.79 6.94 19.07
CA GLU A 341 2.98 5.51 19.28
C GLU A 341 3.03 4.76 17.96
N ARG A 342 3.80 3.68 17.95
CA ARG A 342 3.77 2.68 16.88
C ARG A 342 2.86 1.55 17.34
N VAL A 343 1.82 1.29 16.56
CA VAL A 343 0.96 0.12 16.75
C VAL A 343 1.47 -1.01 15.84
N PRO A 344 1.80 -2.21 16.36
CA PRO A 344 2.25 -3.31 15.54
C PRO A 344 1.10 -3.87 14.68
N MET A 345 1.44 -4.29 13.47
CA MET A 345 0.54 -4.95 12.53
C MET A 345 0.91 -6.44 12.45
N ILE A 346 0.49 -7.22 13.44
CA ILE A 346 0.86 -8.64 13.52
C ILE A 346 -0.02 -9.45 12.56
N PRO A 347 0.57 -10.31 11.69
CA PRO A 347 -0.19 -11.20 10.81
C PRO A 347 -1.25 -12.00 11.58
N LEU A 348 -2.45 -12.13 11.02
CA LEU A 348 -3.58 -12.76 11.69
C LEU A 348 -3.30 -14.24 11.97
N ALA A 349 -2.59 -14.90 11.06
CA ALA A 349 -2.12 -16.27 11.23
C ALA A 349 -1.23 -16.43 12.47
N TRP A 350 -0.37 -15.46 12.77
CA TRP A 350 0.51 -15.53 13.94
C TRP A 350 -0.25 -15.26 15.24
N ARG A 351 -1.16 -14.28 15.21
CA ARG A 351 -1.99 -13.93 16.39
C ARG A 351 -2.94 -15.05 16.82
N THR A 352 -3.45 -15.80 15.86
CA THR A 352 -4.50 -16.81 16.12
C THR A 352 -3.95 -18.23 16.20
N GLY A 353 -2.63 -18.41 16.26
CA GLY A 353 -2.01 -19.74 16.16
C GLY A 353 -2.37 -20.47 14.86
N GLY A 354 -2.73 -19.72 13.82
CA GLY A 354 -3.17 -20.22 12.53
C GLY A 354 -4.66 -20.59 12.46
N GLU A 355 -5.51 -20.29 13.43
CA GLU A 355 -6.94 -20.54 13.27
C GLU A 355 -7.58 -19.68 12.16
N ARG A 356 -7.03 -18.47 11.95
CA ARG A 356 -7.47 -17.51 10.92
C ARG A 356 -6.27 -16.95 10.16
N GLY A 357 -6.54 -16.29 9.04
CA GLY A 357 -5.52 -15.65 8.20
C GLY A 357 -4.90 -16.58 7.16
N ILE A 358 -3.99 -16.02 6.36
CA ILE A 358 -3.38 -16.74 5.22
C ILE A 358 -2.28 -17.68 5.71
N LYS A 359 -2.38 -18.97 5.37
CA LYS A 359 -1.31 -19.95 5.54
C LYS A 359 -0.73 -20.34 4.19
N SER A 360 0.49 -19.89 3.91
CA SER A 360 1.25 -20.30 2.72
C SER A 360 2.75 -20.33 3.06
N SER A 361 3.51 -21.21 2.39
CA SER A 361 4.97 -21.17 2.46
C SER A 361 5.52 -19.87 1.84
N GLU A 362 4.83 -19.32 0.85
CA GLU A 362 5.20 -18.08 0.16
C GLU A 362 5.13 -16.88 1.11
N ILE A 363 4.03 -16.75 1.87
CA ILE A 363 3.86 -15.66 2.84
C ILE A 363 4.90 -15.74 3.96
N GLU A 364 5.22 -16.94 4.45
CA GLU A 364 6.23 -17.14 5.49
C GLU A 364 7.63 -16.78 4.99
N GLY A 365 7.98 -17.16 3.77
CA GLY A 365 9.24 -16.74 3.13
C GLY A 365 9.34 -15.23 2.95
N TYR A 366 8.24 -14.60 2.56
CA TYR A 366 8.12 -13.15 2.41
C TYR A 366 8.27 -12.40 3.76
N LEU A 367 7.55 -12.84 4.79
CA LEU A 367 7.62 -12.27 6.14
C LEU A 367 9.02 -12.44 6.76
N ARG A 368 9.63 -13.62 6.59
CA ARG A 368 11.02 -13.88 7.01
C ARG A 368 12.01 -12.94 6.34
N THR A 369 11.81 -12.65 5.06
CA THR A 369 12.66 -11.70 4.32
C THR A 369 12.50 -10.27 4.87
N LYS A 370 11.28 -9.84 5.18
CA LYS A 370 11.03 -8.53 5.82
C LYS A 370 11.72 -8.38 7.16
N ILE A 371 11.70 -9.42 8.00
CA ILE A 371 12.35 -9.39 9.32
C ILE A 371 13.86 -9.43 9.16
N SER A 372 14.39 -10.44 8.46
CA SER A 372 15.83 -10.71 8.43
C SER A 372 16.63 -9.74 7.55
N LYS A 373 16.09 -9.36 6.38
CA LYS A 373 16.80 -8.51 5.42
C LYS A 373 16.37 -7.04 5.49
N MET A 374 15.15 -6.74 5.98
CA MET A 374 14.58 -5.38 5.97
C MET A 374 14.27 -4.80 7.35
N GLY A 375 14.69 -5.45 8.44
CA GLY A 375 14.59 -4.91 9.80
C GLY A 375 13.17 -4.64 10.31
N HIS A 376 12.15 -5.33 9.79
CA HIS A 376 10.77 -5.14 10.26
C HIS A 376 10.60 -5.69 11.69
N MET A 377 9.96 -4.89 12.55
CA MET A 377 9.63 -5.22 13.94
C MET A 377 8.23 -5.83 14.00
N ILE A 378 8.12 -7.12 13.67
CA ILE A 378 6.88 -7.89 13.82
C ILE A 378 6.93 -8.54 15.20
N GLN A 379 6.47 -7.82 16.22
CA GLN A 379 6.39 -8.25 17.61
C GLN A 379 5.12 -7.69 18.24
#